data_AF-A0A3N5LU33-F1
#
_entry.id   AF-A0A3N5LU33-F1
#
_cell.length_a   1.000
_cell.length_b   1.000
_cell.length_c   1.000
_cell.angle_alpha   90.00
_cell.angle_beta   90.00
_cell.angle_gamma   90.00
#
_symmetry.space_group_name_H-M   'P 1'
#
loop_
_entity.id
_entity.type
_entity.pdbx_description
1 polymer ?
#
loop_
_entity_poly.entity_id
_entity_poly.type
_entity_poly.pdbx_seq_one_letter_code
_entity_poly.pdbx_strand_id
1 'polypeptide(L)'
;MQQGRRRKTMSHLLGAMLIVGMWLQAGARLPEGPAGRLMAAYLEAFNAPGEEAIKQFFAKHVSEEERARVPIETRLARFREMRERLGRLELVKTIASSDSSITAHLRSSNGPNLEFTLELASTSPPMLRGIRVEDREEGESDGVEPKANDEEWVAAVGTYLDQAAARDEFSGAVLLARGDKVVLEKAYGLADKTSKAPNRADTRFNLGSINKIFTNIAIHQLAAQGKLSLDDKISRFLPDYPNRDAAAKVTVKHLLSMTSGIGDFFGERYEQAQKEKVKSISAYLPLFADKPLEFEPGTRSRYSNGGYIVLGAIIEKASGMDYYSYVKKNIYLPAGMSQSDWYEKDHLPPNMAIGYKYQDRPMVRPGDERRPNYESLPGKGSSAGGGYSTLRDLLSFVQALKQQKVFTPDFHADGLGIAGGAPGMNAILDSGRDYVIVVLANYDPPTAEKVARQIRGWRPR
;
A
#
# COMPACT_ATOMS: atom_id res chain seq x y z
N MET A 1 65.23 -15.12 60.20
CA MET A 1 64.79 -13.80 60.71
C MET A 1 63.54 -13.41 59.94
N GLN A 2 62.39 -13.68 60.55
CA GLN A 2 61.41 -12.67 61.02
C GLN A 2 60.50 -12.16 59.88
N GLN A 3 59.31 -12.74 59.73
CA GLN A 3 58.00 -12.26 60.27
C GLN A 3 57.30 -11.37 59.23
N GLY A 4 56.02 -11.47 58.88
CA GLY A 4 54.91 -12.32 59.31
C GLY A 4 53.62 -11.92 58.57
N ARG A 5 52.80 -12.94 58.26
CA ARG A 5 51.35 -12.98 57.90
C ARG A 5 50.51 -11.69 57.89
N ARG A 6 49.62 -11.57 56.89
CA ARG A 6 48.16 -11.88 57.01
C ARG A 6 47.42 -12.00 55.66
N ARG A 7 46.46 -12.93 55.63
CA ARG A 7 45.56 -13.37 54.53
C ARG A 7 44.43 -12.36 54.24
N LYS A 8 43.89 -12.34 53.01
CA LYS A 8 42.48 -12.74 52.68
C LYS A 8 42.12 -12.50 51.18
N THR A 9 41.75 -13.61 50.51
CA THR A 9 40.62 -13.86 49.56
C THR A 9 40.19 -12.86 48.47
N MET A 10 39.98 -13.43 47.26
CA MET A 10 38.97 -13.13 46.20
C MET A 10 38.91 -11.69 45.65
N SER A 11 38.84 -11.40 44.35
CA SER A 11 38.13 -12.02 43.23
C SER A 11 38.67 -11.40 41.93
N HIS A 12 38.51 -12.11 40.81
CA HIS A 12 38.80 -11.60 39.47
C HIS A 12 37.76 -10.56 39.04
N LEU A 13 38.22 -9.38 38.62
CA LEU A 13 37.48 -8.43 37.78
C LEU A 13 38.50 -7.70 36.90
N LEU A 14 38.66 -8.18 35.66
CA LEU A 14 39.28 -7.40 34.58
C LEU A 14 38.31 -6.27 34.26
N GLY A 15 38.70 -5.04 34.60
CA GLY A 15 38.03 -3.82 34.16
C GLY A 15 38.25 -3.61 32.67
N ALA A 16 37.17 -3.64 31.90
CA ALA A 16 37.13 -3.12 30.55
C ALA A 16 37.22 -1.58 30.62
N MET A 17 38.27 -1.02 30.04
CA MET A 17 38.41 0.42 29.82
C MET A 17 37.40 0.84 28.75
N LEU A 18 36.32 1.49 29.20
CA LEU A 18 35.32 2.16 28.36
C LEU A 18 35.99 3.31 27.59
N ILE A 19 36.20 3.12 26.29
CA ILE A 19 36.34 4.25 25.36
C ILE A 19 34.92 4.79 25.12
N VAL A 20 34.57 5.83 25.89
CA VAL A 20 33.36 6.62 25.63
C VAL A 20 33.64 7.49 24.41
N GLY A 21 33.15 7.05 23.25
CA GLY A 21 33.02 7.91 22.08
C GLY A 21 31.93 8.94 22.34
N MET A 22 32.30 10.15 22.78
CA MET A 22 31.44 11.33 22.72
C MET A 22 31.20 11.69 21.25
N TRP A 23 30.11 11.16 20.68
CA TRP A 23 29.49 11.76 19.51
C TRP A 23 28.63 12.93 19.98
N LEU A 24 29.14 14.16 19.84
CA LEU A 24 28.31 15.34 19.78
C LEU A 24 27.41 15.23 18.54
N GLN A 25 26.18 14.75 18.70
CA GLN A 25 25.17 14.86 17.64
C GLN A 25 24.84 16.34 17.46
N ALA A 26 25.26 16.92 16.34
CA ALA A 26 24.66 18.15 15.84
C ALA A 26 23.15 17.94 15.73
N GLY A 27 22.34 18.78 16.39
CA GLY A 27 20.89 18.63 16.42
C GLY A 27 20.32 18.49 15.01
N ALA A 28 19.50 17.48 14.77
CA ALA A 28 18.84 17.27 13.49
C ALA A 28 18.05 18.53 13.10
N ARG A 29 18.22 19.00 11.85
CA ARG A 29 17.55 20.20 11.34
C ARG A 29 16.56 19.83 10.25
N LEU A 30 15.38 20.44 10.29
CA LEU A 30 14.43 20.38 9.18
C LEU A 30 14.89 21.29 8.03
N PRO A 31 14.61 20.93 6.77
CA PRO A 31 14.84 21.80 5.63
C PRO A 31 14.06 23.12 5.74
N GLU A 32 14.59 24.20 5.16
CA GLU A 32 13.94 25.52 5.21
C GLU A 32 12.76 25.67 4.23
N GLY A 33 12.50 24.67 3.37
CA GLY A 33 11.42 24.69 2.39
C GLY A 33 10.00 24.65 3.00
N PRO A 34 8.94 24.85 2.18
CA PRO A 34 7.56 24.91 2.66
C PRO A 34 7.16 23.72 3.54
N ALA A 35 7.49 22.50 3.11
CA ALA A 35 7.20 21.29 3.86
C ALA A 35 7.97 21.19 5.18
N GLY A 36 9.25 21.61 5.20
CA GLY A 36 10.06 21.62 6.42
C GLY A 36 9.60 22.65 7.44
N ARG A 37 9.21 23.85 7.00
CA ARG A 37 8.57 24.86 7.87
C ARG A 37 7.25 24.37 8.45
N LEU A 38 6.44 23.67 7.64
CA LEU A 38 5.18 23.09 8.11
C LEU A 38 5.40 21.97 9.14
N MET A 39 6.41 21.10 8.93
CA MET A 39 6.80 20.08 9.91
C MET A 39 7.26 20.71 11.22
N ALA A 40 8.05 21.78 11.17
CA ALA A 40 8.48 22.49 12.37
C ALA A 40 7.29 23.03 13.15
N ALA A 41 6.36 23.72 12.47
CA ALA A 41 5.14 24.25 13.08
C ALA A 41 4.24 23.13 13.63
N TYR A 42 4.14 21.99 12.96
CA TYR A 42 3.37 20.85 13.46
C TYR A 42 3.99 20.27 14.73
N LEU A 43 5.30 20.02 14.76
CA LEU A 43 5.99 19.45 15.92
C LEU A 43 5.92 20.39 17.12
N GLU A 44 6.06 21.70 16.91
CA GLU A 44 5.88 22.72 17.95
C GLU A 44 4.46 22.67 18.53
N ALA A 45 3.45 22.72 17.66
CA ALA A 45 2.05 22.69 18.07
C ALA A 45 1.64 21.37 18.74
N PHE A 46 2.14 20.24 18.24
CA PHE A 46 1.90 18.93 18.83
C PHE A 46 2.54 18.81 20.22
N ASN A 47 3.73 19.40 20.40
CA ASN A 47 4.47 19.33 21.65
C ASN A 47 4.09 20.37 22.70
N ALA A 48 3.26 21.34 22.35
CA ALA A 48 2.73 22.32 23.28
C ALA A 48 1.83 21.67 24.35
N PRO A 49 1.62 22.33 25.50
CA PRO A 49 0.63 21.92 26.49
C PRO A 49 -0.81 22.08 25.95
N GLY A 50 -1.66 21.09 26.20
CA GLY A 50 -3.07 21.12 25.81
C GLY A 50 -3.30 21.05 24.29
N GLU A 51 -4.48 21.51 23.86
CA GLU A 51 -4.95 21.38 22.46
C GLU A 51 -4.94 22.70 21.67
N GLU A 52 -4.72 23.82 22.34
CA GLU A 52 -4.94 25.12 21.71
C GLU A 52 -3.94 25.39 20.58
N ALA A 53 -2.68 25.03 20.76
CA ALA A 53 -1.65 25.19 19.73
C ALA A 53 -1.93 24.33 18.49
N ILE A 54 -2.31 23.06 18.66
CA ILE A 54 -2.63 22.18 17.53
C ILE A 54 -3.95 22.59 16.84
N LYS A 55 -4.90 23.13 17.59
CA LYS A 55 -6.13 23.71 17.04
C LYS A 55 -5.83 24.91 16.14
N GLN A 56 -4.98 25.83 16.60
CA GLN A 56 -4.52 26.99 15.82
C GLN A 56 -3.70 26.57 14.60
N PHE A 57 -2.86 25.53 14.76
CA PHE A 57 -2.14 24.94 13.63
C PHE A 57 -3.11 24.49 12.53
N PHE A 58 -4.15 23.71 12.87
CA PHE A 58 -5.12 23.26 11.86
C PHE A 58 -5.92 24.42 11.24
N ALA A 59 -6.29 25.43 12.04
CA ALA A 59 -6.98 26.61 11.52
C ALA A 59 -6.11 27.40 10.51
N LYS A 60 -4.80 27.43 10.71
CA LYS A 60 -3.86 28.17 9.86
C LYS A 60 -3.38 27.38 8.64
N HIS A 61 -3.21 26.07 8.79
CA HIS A 61 -2.49 25.26 7.81
C HIS A 61 -3.33 24.22 7.09
N VAL A 62 -4.62 24.05 7.40
CA VAL A 62 -5.54 23.19 6.63
C VAL A 62 -6.48 24.06 5.83
N SER A 63 -6.74 23.73 4.56
CA SER A 63 -7.65 24.51 3.71
C SER A 63 -9.09 24.49 4.26
N GLU A 64 -9.88 25.50 3.91
CA GLU A 64 -11.29 25.57 4.31
C GLU A 64 -12.10 24.37 3.84
N GLU A 65 -11.85 23.91 2.61
CA GLU A 65 -12.45 22.69 2.02
C GLU A 65 -12.15 21.45 2.88
N GLU A 66 -10.90 21.25 3.31
CA GLU A 66 -10.51 20.11 4.14
C GLU A 66 -10.97 20.23 5.60
N ARG A 67 -11.19 21.46 6.09
CA ARG A 67 -11.83 21.68 7.40
C ARG A 67 -13.34 21.42 7.36
N ALA A 68 -13.99 21.69 6.23
CA ALA A 68 -15.40 21.35 6.02
C ALA A 68 -15.58 19.83 5.92
N ARG A 69 -14.64 19.14 5.26
CA ARG A 69 -14.67 17.67 5.10
C ARG A 69 -14.41 16.92 6.41
N VAL A 70 -13.44 17.37 7.21
CA VAL A 70 -13.10 16.74 8.50
C VAL A 70 -13.15 17.80 9.59
N PRO A 71 -14.22 17.80 10.41
CA PRO A 71 -14.43 18.77 11.47
C PRO A 71 -13.28 18.80 12.48
N ILE A 72 -13.08 19.97 13.12
CA ILE A 72 -11.99 20.19 14.07
C ILE A 72 -12.00 19.17 15.22
N GLU A 73 -13.17 18.80 15.75
CA GLU A 73 -13.27 17.82 16.83
C GLU A 73 -12.77 16.44 16.45
N THR A 74 -12.96 16.01 15.19
CA THR A 74 -12.39 14.74 14.70
C THR A 74 -10.87 14.79 14.65
N ARG A 75 -10.30 15.96 14.33
CA ARG A 75 -8.83 16.17 14.32
C ARG A 75 -8.27 16.23 15.72
N LEU A 76 -8.96 16.91 16.65
CA LEU A 76 -8.58 16.97 18.05
C LEU A 76 -8.68 15.60 18.74
N ALA A 77 -9.69 14.80 18.43
CA ALA A 77 -9.79 13.43 18.92
C ALA A 77 -8.57 12.59 18.51
N ARG A 78 -8.16 12.66 17.23
CA ARG A 78 -6.93 11.99 16.75
C ARG A 78 -5.68 12.53 17.42
N PHE A 79 -5.60 13.85 17.63
CA PHE A 79 -4.48 14.46 18.36
C PHE A 79 -4.40 13.93 19.79
N ARG A 80 -5.51 13.90 20.55
CA ARG A 80 -5.54 13.40 21.93
C ARG A 80 -5.02 11.96 21.99
N GLU A 81 -5.54 11.11 21.10
CA GLU A 81 -5.13 9.70 21.00
C GLU A 81 -3.64 9.55 20.66
N MET A 82 -3.14 10.32 19.68
CA MET A 82 -1.72 10.34 19.34
C MET A 82 -0.86 10.85 20.50
N ARG A 83 -1.29 11.91 21.18
CA ARG A 83 -0.55 12.55 22.28
C ARG A 83 -0.48 11.65 23.50
N GLU A 84 -1.56 10.93 23.81
CA GLU A 84 -1.62 9.93 24.87
C GLU A 84 -0.67 8.76 24.58
N ARG A 85 -0.71 8.22 23.35
CA ARG A 85 0.13 7.09 22.95
C ARG A 85 1.61 7.44 22.82
N LEU A 86 1.92 8.58 22.19
CA LEU A 86 3.27 8.90 21.74
C LEU A 86 3.99 9.89 22.68
N GLY A 87 3.26 10.57 23.56
CA GLY A 87 3.84 11.63 24.37
C GLY A 87 4.45 12.73 23.52
N ARG A 88 5.71 13.09 23.75
CA ARG A 88 6.44 14.10 22.97
C ARG A 88 7.08 13.49 21.73
N LEU A 89 7.16 14.29 20.66
CA LEU A 89 7.81 13.91 19.42
C LEU A 89 9.06 14.74 19.20
N GLU A 90 10.20 14.09 18.95
CA GLU A 90 11.46 14.75 18.67
C GLU A 90 12.01 14.33 17.32
N LEU A 91 12.52 15.28 16.53
CA LEU A 91 13.11 14.96 15.24
C LEU A 91 14.42 14.18 15.43
N VAL A 92 14.50 13.01 14.81
CA VAL A 92 15.74 12.23 14.70
C VAL A 92 16.46 12.59 13.40
N LYS A 93 15.77 12.55 12.26
CA LYS A 93 16.31 13.00 10.96
C LYS A 93 15.22 13.22 9.93
N THR A 94 15.51 13.99 8.89
CA THR A 94 14.67 14.05 7.69
C THR A 94 15.08 12.94 6.72
N ILE A 95 14.11 12.18 6.21
CA ILE A 95 14.35 11.13 5.19
C ILE A 95 14.31 11.77 3.80
N ALA A 96 13.24 12.49 3.50
CA ALA A 96 12.99 13.09 2.20
C ALA A 96 12.19 14.38 2.38
N SER A 97 12.42 15.37 1.52
CA SER A 97 11.67 16.61 1.50
C SER A 97 11.59 17.18 0.09
N SER A 98 10.44 17.76 -0.23
CA SER A 98 10.11 18.47 -1.45
C SER A 98 9.14 19.61 -1.10
N ASP A 99 8.71 20.40 -2.09
CA ASP A 99 7.72 21.46 -1.86
C ASP A 99 6.33 20.92 -1.47
N SER A 100 6.02 19.67 -1.83
CA SER A 100 4.71 19.05 -1.62
C SER A 100 4.69 17.94 -0.57
N SER A 101 5.83 17.57 0.02
CA SER A 101 5.91 16.50 1.02
C SER A 101 7.19 16.58 1.85
N ILE A 102 7.11 16.14 3.10
CA ILE A 102 8.28 15.84 3.93
C ILE A 102 8.03 14.57 4.73
N THR A 103 9.03 13.69 4.77
CA THR A 103 9.06 12.50 5.59
C THR A 103 10.24 12.58 6.56
N ALA A 104 9.98 12.34 7.84
CA ALA A 104 10.96 12.43 8.91
C ALA A 104 10.87 11.26 9.87
N HIS A 105 12.00 10.88 10.46
CA HIS A 105 12.06 10.01 11.61
C HIS A 105 11.87 10.83 12.87
N LEU A 106 10.89 10.43 13.68
CA LEU A 106 10.59 11.04 14.96
C LEU A 106 10.78 10.02 16.08
N ARG A 107 11.33 10.47 17.19
CA ARG A 107 11.37 9.74 18.46
C ARG A 107 10.15 10.11 19.28
N SER A 108 9.44 9.10 19.75
CA SER A 108 8.35 9.25 20.70
C SER A 108 8.86 9.12 22.13
N SER A 109 8.29 9.87 23.09
CA SER A 109 8.68 9.74 24.50
C SER A 109 7.98 8.57 25.21
N ASN A 110 6.81 8.16 24.73
CA ASN A 110 5.95 7.17 25.40
C ASN A 110 5.63 5.94 24.52
N GLY A 111 6.04 5.94 23.26
CA GLY A 111 5.69 4.94 22.26
C GLY A 111 6.83 4.64 21.29
N PRO A 112 6.55 3.94 20.16
CA PRO A 112 7.57 3.57 19.18
C PRO A 112 8.15 4.78 18.48
N ASN A 113 9.36 4.64 17.92
CA ASN A 113 9.86 5.60 16.94
C ASN A 113 8.93 5.62 15.73
N LEU A 114 8.91 6.70 14.96
CA LEU A 114 7.92 6.89 13.90
C LEU A 114 8.60 7.30 12.60
N GLU A 115 8.10 6.78 11.49
CA GLU A 115 8.18 7.46 10.20
C GLU A 115 6.95 8.37 10.07
N PHE A 116 7.18 9.67 9.95
CA PHE A 116 6.16 10.69 9.99
C PHE A 116 6.19 11.51 8.70
N THR A 117 5.11 11.46 7.92
CA THR A 117 5.00 12.16 6.64
C THR A 117 3.91 13.24 6.70
N LEU A 118 4.28 14.44 6.26
CA LEU A 118 3.33 15.51 5.95
C LEU A 118 3.24 15.68 4.44
N GLU A 119 2.02 15.65 3.92
CA GLU A 119 1.73 15.95 2.51
C GLU A 119 1.09 17.32 2.40
N LEU A 120 1.50 18.11 1.41
CA LEU A 120 1.04 19.46 1.17
C LEU A 120 0.27 19.52 -0.15
N ALA A 121 -0.78 20.34 -0.17
CA ALA A 121 -1.48 20.72 -1.39
C ALA A 121 -0.70 21.82 -2.11
N SER A 122 -0.73 21.82 -3.45
CA SER A 122 -0.13 22.84 -4.32
C SER A 122 -0.93 24.15 -4.34
N THR A 123 -1.36 24.62 -3.18
CA THR A 123 -2.01 25.92 -2.98
C THR A 123 -0.96 27.00 -2.70
N SER A 124 -1.34 28.27 -2.83
CA SER A 124 -0.50 29.41 -2.40
C SER A 124 -1.21 30.15 -1.26
N PRO A 125 -0.73 30.05 0.00
CA PRO A 125 0.42 29.26 0.45
C PRO A 125 0.11 27.74 0.49
N PRO A 126 1.14 26.87 0.46
CA PRO A 126 0.96 25.42 0.57
C PRO A 126 0.29 25.03 1.89
N MET A 127 -0.77 24.23 1.80
CA MET A 127 -1.57 23.79 2.94
C MET A 127 -1.35 22.31 3.23
N LEU A 128 -1.49 21.90 4.49
CA LEU A 128 -1.52 20.51 4.91
C LEU A 128 -2.68 19.78 4.22
N ARG A 129 -2.34 18.75 3.45
CA ARG A 129 -3.28 17.81 2.82
C ARG A 129 -3.46 16.56 3.67
N GLY A 130 -2.38 16.04 4.25
CA GLY A 130 -2.42 14.75 4.95
C GLY A 130 -1.25 14.56 5.91
N ILE A 131 -1.51 13.73 6.93
CA ILE A 131 -0.51 13.24 7.88
C ILE A 131 -0.53 11.73 7.79
N ARG A 132 0.64 11.11 7.57
CA ARG A 132 0.83 9.66 7.67
C ARG A 132 1.80 9.38 8.80
N VAL A 133 1.43 8.46 9.68
CA VAL A 133 2.25 8.03 10.82
C VAL A 133 2.39 6.53 10.72
N GLU A 134 3.63 6.06 10.63
CA GLU A 134 3.96 4.64 10.60
C GLU A 134 4.82 4.35 11.83
N ASP A 135 4.37 3.44 12.69
CA ASP A 135 5.16 2.96 13.83
C ASP A 135 6.40 2.21 13.31
N ARG A 136 7.58 2.60 13.81
CA ARG A 136 8.81 1.83 13.73
C ARG A 136 8.99 1.00 14.99
N GLU A 137 9.07 -0.31 14.82
CA GLU A 137 9.49 -1.20 15.90
C GLU A 137 10.96 -0.92 16.28
N GLU A 138 11.31 -1.08 17.56
CA GLU A 138 12.72 -1.10 17.97
C GLU A 138 13.44 -2.22 17.22
N GLY A 139 14.29 -1.85 16.26
CA GLY A 139 14.93 -2.78 15.32
C GLY A 139 14.69 -2.43 13.85
N GLU A 140 13.62 -1.68 13.55
CA GLU A 140 13.58 -0.89 12.34
C GLU A 140 14.55 0.29 12.55
N SER A 141 15.81 0.08 12.19
CA SER A 141 16.84 1.11 12.12
C SER A 141 17.08 1.49 10.66
N ASP A 142 17.61 2.68 10.45
CA ASP A 142 18.15 3.18 9.20
C ASP A 142 19.44 2.47 8.76
N GLY A 143 19.52 1.16 9.00
CA GLY A 143 20.70 0.31 8.89
C GLY A 143 20.33 -1.07 8.35
N VAL A 144 19.48 -1.12 7.32
CA VAL A 144 19.32 -2.35 6.55
C VAL A 144 20.56 -2.48 5.68
N GLU A 145 21.64 -3.01 6.26
CA GLU A 145 22.82 -3.33 5.48
C GLU A 145 22.45 -4.43 4.47
N PRO A 146 22.73 -4.21 3.17
CA PRO A 146 22.64 -5.25 2.17
C PRO A 146 23.35 -6.50 2.65
N LYS A 147 22.75 -7.67 2.44
CA LYS A 147 23.44 -8.93 2.70
C LYS A 147 24.57 -9.13 1.69
N ALA A 148 25.62 -9.86 2.10
CA ALA A 148 26.82 -9.98 1.28
C ALA A 148 26.55 -10.74 -0.03
N ASN A 149 25.59 -11.67 -0.01
CA ASN A 149 25.23 -12.53 -1.13
C ASN A 149 23.76 -12.97 -1.04
N ASP A 150 23.28 -13.67 -2.06
CA ASP A 150 21.89 -14.15 -2.15
C ASP A 150 21.53 -15.17 -1.06
N GLU A 151 22.48 -16.00 -0.60
CA GLU A 151 22.22 -17.00 0.44
C GLU A 151 21.92 -16.32 1.78
N GLU A 152 22.74 -15.33 2.17
CA GLU A 152 22.51 -14.53 3.36
C GLU A 152 21.24 -13.68 3.26
N TRP A 153 20.94 -13.17 2.07
CA TRP A 153 19.68 -12.45 1.80
C TRP A 153 18.46 -13.32 2.04
N VAL A 154 18.43 -14.50 1.42
CA VAL A 154 17.33 -15.45 1.56
C VAL A 154 17.20 -15.95 3.01
N ALA A 155 18.31 -16.24 3.68
CA ALA A 155 18.30 -16.67 5.09
C ALA A 155 17.74 -15.58 6.03
N ALA A 156 18.12 -14.31 5.81
CA ALA A 156 17.62 -13.20 6.60
C ALA A 156 16.12 -12.97 6.38
N VAL A 157 15.65 -13.05 5.13
CA VAL A 157 14.23 -12.96 4.80
C VAL A 157 13.45 -14.12 5.43
N GLY A 158 13.96 -15.34 5.36
CA GLY A 158 13.33 -16.51 6.00
C GLY A 158 13.19 -16.34 7.51
N THR A 159 14.26 -15.95 8.19
CA THR A 159 14.28 -15.72 9.65
C THR A 159 13.26 -14.65 10.06
N TYR A 160 13.25 -13.53 9.34
CA TYR A 160 12.31 -12.43 9.59
C TYR A 160 10.85 -12.86 9.45
N LEU A 161 10.52 -13.58 8.39
CA LEU A 161 9.16 -14.03 8.13
C LEU A 161 8.72 -15.14 9.08
N ASP A 162 9.62 -16.05 9.48
CA ASP A 162 9.33 -17.05 10.51
C ASP A 162 8.98 -16.38 11.85
N GLN A 163 9.73 -15.33 12.24
CA GLN A 163 9.44 -14.55 13.45
C GLN A 163 8.13 -13.75 13.35
N ALA A 164 7.90 -13.05 12.23
CA ALA A 164 6.68 -12.28 12.01
C ALA A 164 5.44 -13.20 11.98
N ALA A 165 5.56 -14.39 11.40
CA ALA A 165 4.48 -15.38 11.40
C ALA A 165 4.22 -15.94 12.81
N ALA A 166 5.26 -16.21 13.59
CA ALA A 166 5.13 -16.66 14.98
C ALA A 166 4.43 -15.63 15.88
N ARG A 167 4.53 -14.33 15.56
CA ARG A 167 3.85 -13.23 16.25
C ARG A 167 2.48 -12.87 15.67
N ASP A 168 1.98 -13.61 14.68
CA ASP A 168 0.75 -13.27 13.93
C ASP A 168 0.78 -11.87 13.26
N GLU A 169 1.97 -11.38 12.93
CA GLU A 169 2.17 -10.10 12.21
C GLU A 169 2.17 -10.31 10.69
N PHE A 170 2.53 -11.51 10.23
CA PHE A 170 2.49 -11.90 8.82
C PHE A 170 1.78 -13.23 8.62
N SER A 171 0.87 -13.27 7.65
CA SER A 171 0.28 -14.48 7.12
C SER A 171 0.14 -14.29 5.61
N GLY A 172 0.76 -15.19 4.83
CA GLY A 172 0.91 -14.97 3.40
C GLY A 172 1.95 -15.87 2.74
N ALA A 173 2.38 -15.48 1.54
CA ALA A 173 3.40 -16.14 0.77
C ALA A 173 4.36 -15.13 0.13
N VAL A 174 5.63 -15.51 -0.01
CA VAL A 174 6.71 -14.67 -0.55
C VAL A 174 7.50 -15.42 -1.62
N LEU A 175 7.77 -14.74 -2.73
CA LEU A 175 8.68 -15.19 -3.78
C LEU A 175 9.77 -14.14 -4.02
N LEU A 176 11.01 -14.61 -4.09
CA LEU A 176 12.16 -13.85 -4.56
C LEU A 176 12.74 -14.56 -5.78
N ALA A 177 12.99 -13.82 -6.84
CA ALA A 177 13.69 -14.30 -8.02
C ALA A 177 14.87 -13.38 -8.37
N ARG A 178 15.92 -13.99 -8.90
CA ARG A 178 17.06 -13.34 -9.56
C ARG A 178 17.03 -13.67 -11.04
N GLY A 179 16.75 -12.66 -11.87
CA GLY A 179 16.37 -12.90 -13.26
C GLY A 179 15.18 -13.88 -13.34
N ASP A 180 15.40 -15.03 -13.98
CA ASP A 180 14.39 -16.10 -14.10
C ASP A 180 14.48 -17.19 -13.01
N LYS A 181 15.50 -17.12 -12.14
CA LYS A 181 15.73 -18.14 -11.11
C LYS A 181 15.03 -17.73 -9.81
N VAL A 182 14.10 -18.54 -9.35
CA VAL A 182 13.52 -18.41 -8.00
C VAL A 182 14.56 -18.80 -6.96
N VAL A 183 14.84 -17.89 -6.03
CA VAL A 183 15.79 -18.09 -4.92
C VAL A 183 15.09 -18.26 -3.57
N LEU A 184 13.84 -17.82 -3.45
CA LEU A 184 12.95 -18.11 -2.33
C LEU A 184 11.52 -18.24 -2.83
N GLU A 185 10.79 -19.25 -2.35
CA GLU A 185 9.35 -19.39 -2.51
C GLU A 185 8.82 -20.10 -1.27
N LYS A 186 8.20 -19.35 -0.37
CA LYS A 186 7.76 -19.89 0.94
C LYS A 186 6.47 -19.22 1.39
N ALA A 187 5.64 -20.02 2.05
CA ALA A 187 4.38 -19.58 2.65
C ALA A 187 4.44 -19.67 4.18
N TYR A 188 3.67 -18.80 4.82
CA TYR A 188 3.68 -18.56 6.26
C TYR A 188 2.25 -18.33 6.76
N GLY A 189 1.98 -18.74 8.00
CA GLY A 189 0.67 -18.55 8.63
C GLY A 189 -0.45 -19.37 7.99
N LEU A 190 -1.68 -18.93 8.21
CA LEU A 190 -2.90 -19.67 7.86
C LEU A 190 -3.63 -18.99 6.69
N ALA A 191 -4.00 -19.78 5.69
CA ALA A 191 -4.93 -19.38 4.64
C ALA A 191 -6.35 -19.22 5.22
N ASP A 192 -6.70 -20.07 6.18
CA ASP A 192 -7.97 -20.06 6.89
C ASP A 192 -7.75 -20.37 8.38
N LYS A 193 -8.04 -19.39 9.24
CA LYS A 193 -7.97 -19.51 10.70
C LYS A 193 -9.06 -20.42 11.27
N THR A 194 -10.22 -20.54 10.63
CA THR A 194 -11.34 -21.38 11.09
C THR A 194 -11.03 -22.85 10.89
N SER A 195 -10.66 -23.26 9.66
CA SER A 195 -10.28 -24.64 9.36
C SER A 195 -8.83 -24.98 9.74
N LYS A 196 -8.05 -23.98 10.16
CA LYS A 196 -6.59 -24.07 10.40
C LYS A 196 -5.82 -24.53 9.16
N ALA A 197 -6.32 -24.21 7.97
CA ALA A 197 -5.63 -24.53 6.72
C ALA A 197 -4.38 -23.63 6.58
N PRO A 198 -3.18 -24.21 6.39
CA PRO A 198 -1.97 -23.43 6.21
C PRO A 198 -1.95 -22.75 4.83
N ASN A 199 -1.29 -21.59 4.76
CA ASN A 199 -0.89 -21.04 3.47
C ASN A 199 0.13 -21.98 2.80
N ARG A 200 0.07 -22.02 1.47
CA ARG A 200 0.99 -22.76 0.60
C ARG A 200 1.55 -21.82 -0.46
N ALA A 201 2.65 -22.21 -1.10
CA ALA A 201 3.25 -21.42 -2.17
C ALA A 201 2.30 -21.18 -3.35
N ASP A 202 1.37 -22.12 -3.59
CA ASP A 202 0.34 -22.07 -4.63
C ASP A 202 -0.99 -21.47 -4.14
N THR A 203 -1.07 -21.00 -2.88
CA THR A 203 -2.29 -20.37 -2.36
C THR A 203 -2.62 -19.12 -3.17
N ARG A 204 -3.91 -18.98 -3.50
CA ARG A 204 -4.45 -17.83 -4.21
C ARG A 204 -4.78 -16.71 -3.23
N PHE A 205 -4.23 -15.53 -3.47
CA PHE A 205 -4.49 -14.34 -2.67
C PHE A 205 -5.24 -13.31 -3.49
N ASN A 206 -6.11 -12.55 -2.82
CA ASN A 206 -6.78 -11.43 -3.44
C ASN A 206 -5.76 -10.32 -3.75
N LEU A 207 -5.69 -9.91 -5.01
CA LEU A 207 -4.68 -8.97 -5.49
C LEU A 207 -4.98 -7.50 -5.18
N GLY A 208 -6.19 -7.20 -4.70
CA GLY A 208 -6.61 -5.81 -4.49
C GLY A 208 -6.37 -4.97 -5.75
N SER A 209 -5.71 -3.83 -5.58
CA SER A 209 -5.49 -2.87 -6.67
C SER A 209 -4.40 -3.23 -7.69
N ILE A 210 -3.65 -4.32 -7.52
CA ILE A 210 -2.68 -4.77 -8.55
C ILE A 210 -3.40 -4.96 -9.89
N ASN A 211 -4.65 -5.44 -9.87
CA ASN A 211 -5.43 -5.71 -11.07
C ASN A 211 -5.65 -4.51 -12.00
N LYS A 212 -5.43 -3.27 -11.52
CA LYS A 212 -5.45 -2.07 -12.37
C LYS A 212 -4.42 -2.14 -13.50
N ILE A 213 -3.28 -2.81 -13.30
CA ILE A 213 -2.30 -2.97 -14.38
C ILE A 213 -2.91 -3.74 -15.55
N PHE A 214 -3.68 -4.79 -15.30
CA PHE A 214 -4.28 -5.57 -16.39
C PHE A 214 -5.37 -4.79 -17.12
N THR A 215 -6.15 -3.97 -16.41
CA THR A 215 -7.09 -3.02 -17.03
C THR A 215 -6.36 -2.03 -17.93
N ASN A 216 -5.24 -1.48 -17.45
CA ASN A 216 -4.43 -0.55 -18.21
C ASN A 216 -3.89 -1.22 -19.49
N ILE A 217 -3.25 -2.38 -19.36
CA ILE A 217 -2.77 -3.20 -20.49
C ILE A 217 -3.89 -3.47 -21.50
N ALA A 218 -5.07 -3.86 -21.04
CA ALA A 218 -6.21 -4.14 -21.93
C ALA A 218 -6.62 -2.91 -22.75
N ILE A 219 -6.67 -1.72 -22.16
CA ILE A 219 -6.96 -0.47 -22.87
C ILE A 219 -5.91 -0.19 -23.94
N HIS A 220 -4.63 -0.34 -23.63
CA HIS A 220 -3.57 -0.11 -24.61
C HIS A 220 -3.55 -1.16 -25.72
N GLN A 221 -3.85 -2.43 -25.43
CA GLN A 221 -4.04 -3.45 -26.45
C GLN A 221 -5.17 -3.08 -27.42
N LEU A 222 -6.30 -2.59 -26.91
CA LEU A 222 -7.44 -2.15 -27.73
C LEU A 222 -7.10 -0.88 -28.54
N ALA A 223 -6.32 0.03 -27.96
CA ALA A 223 -5.83 1.21 -28.67
C ALA A 223 -4.90 0.84 -29.83
N ALA A 224 -3.96 -0.09 -29.60
CA ALA A 224 -3.06 -0.60 -30.63
C ALA A 224 -3.80 -1.35 -31.75
N GLN A 225 -4.94 -1.97 -31.44
CA GLN A 225 -5.84 -2.59 -32.42
C GLN A 225 -6.72 -1.57 -33.18
N GLY A 226 -6.61 -0.27 -32.88
CA GLY A 226 -7.46 0.77 -33.48
C GLY A 226 -8.92 0.74 -33.03
N LYS A 227 -9.26 -0.02 -31.98
CA LYS A 227 -10.64 -0.15 -31.47
C LYS A 227 -11.07 1.04 -30.61
N LEU A 228 -10.10 1.75 -30.03
CA LEU A 228 -10.30 2.99 -29.30
C LEU A 228 -9.10 3.92 -29.48
N SER A 229 -9.28 5.20 -29.16
CA SER A 229 -8.22 6.18 -28.93
C SER A 229 -8.19 6.55 -27.44
N LEU A 230 -7.00 6.89 -26.92
CA LEU A 230 -6.90 7.42 -25.55
C LEU A 230 -7.60 8.78 -25.39
N ASP A 231 -7.80 9.51 -26.49
CA ASP A 231 -8.52 10.78 -26.49
C ASP A 231 -10.04 10.60 -26.69
N ASP A 232 -10.52 9.37 -26.89
CA ASP A 232 -11.94 9.10 -26.94
C ASP A 232 -12.61 9.44 -25.61
N LYS A 233 -13.78 10.07 -25.71
CA LYS A 233 -14.64 10.41 -24.58
C LYS A 233 -15.44 9.20 -24.10
N ILE A 234 -15.85 9.22 -22.84
CA ILE A 234 -16.76 8.20 -22.28
C ILE A 234 -18.01 8.02 -23.15
N SER A 235 -18.61 9.11 -23.63
CA SER A 235 -19.84 9.08 -24.44
C SER A 235 -19.76 8.27 -25.72
N ARG A 236 -18.56 8.05 -26.28
CA ARG A 236 -18.36 7.20 -27.46
C ARG A 236 -18.73 5.74 -27.18
N PHE A 237 -18.39 5.24 -25.99
CA PHE A 237 -18.59 3.83 -25.61
C PHE A 237 -19.82 3.63 -24.73
N LEU A 238 -20.13 4.65 -23.92
CA LEU A 238 -21.21 4.64 -22.95
C LEU A 238 -22.13 5.85 -23.23
N PRO A 239 -22.91 5.82 -24.32
CA PRO A 239 -23.78 6.95 -24.70
C PRO A 239 -24.86 7.24 -23.66
N ASP A 240 -25.21 6.28 -22.81
CA ASP A 240 -26.19 6.41 -21.73
C ASP A 240 -25.55 6.60 -20.34
N TYR A 241 -24.28 7.03 -20.29
CA TYR A 241 -23.61 7.28 -19.01
C TYR A 241 -24.39 8.34 -18.19
N PRO A 242 -24.74 8.06 -16.91
CA PRO A 242 -25.70 8.89 -16.16
C PRO A 242 -25.27 10.36 -16.00
N ASN A 243 -24.01 10.61 -15.64
CA ASN A 243 -23.48 11.97 -15.59
C ASN A 243 -23.07 12.43 -17.01
N ARG A 244 -23.89 13.30 -17.61
CA ARG A 244 -23.67 13.83 -18.97
C ARG A 244 -22.43 14.71 -19.11
N ASP A 245 -22.05 15.42 -18.05
CA ASP A 245 -20.83 16.25 -18.07
C ASP A 245 -19.58 15.36 -18.11
N ALA A 246 -19.54 14.33 -17.25
CA ALA A 246 -18.49 13.32 -17.27
C ALA A 246 -18.43 12.61 -18.63
N ALA A 247 -19.59 12.22 -19.18
CA ALA A 247 -19.68 11.57 -20.49
C ALA A 247 -19.05 12.42 -21.62
N ALA A 248 -19.23 13.74 -21.57
CA ALA A 248 -18.82 14.68 -22.60
C ALA A 248 -17.39 15.24 -22.44
N LYS A 249 -16.82 15.24 -21.23
CA LYS A 249 -15.49 15.83 -20.95
C LYS A 249 -14.40 14.81 -20.67
N VAL A 250 -14.72 13.68 -20.03
CA VAL A 250 -13.72 12.71 -19.58
C VAL A 250 -13.29 11.83 -20.74
N THR A 251 -11.99 11.71 -20.94
CA THR A 251 -11.37 10.83 -21.95
C THR A 251 -10.82 9.56 -21.32
N VAL A 252 -10.55 8.54 -22.14
CA VAL A 252 -9.86 7.32 -21.71
C VAL A 252 -8.52 7.65 -21.02
N LYS A 253 -7.76 8.60 -21.57
CA LYS A 253 -6.50 9.09 -20.99
C LYS A 253 -6.71 9.62 -19.57
N HIS A 254 -7.73 10.45 -19.35
CA HIS A 254 -8.03 10.99 -18.01
C HIS A 254 -8.34 9.88 -16.99
N LEU A 255 -8.99 8.80 -17.41
CA LEU A 255 -9.27 7.65 -16.54
C LEU A 255 -7.99 6.89 -16.18
N LEU A 256 -7.13 6.61 -17.17
CA LEU A 256 -5.86 5.93 -16.97
C LEU A 256 -4.92 6.69 -16.04
N SER A 257 -4.80 8.02 -16.23
CA SER A 257 -3.91 8.90 -15.46
C SER A 257 -4.48 9.36 -14.12
N MET A 258 -5.65 8.86 -13.72
CA MET A 258 -6.32 9.26 -12.48
C MET A 258 -6.59 10.78 -12.42
N THR A 259 -6.87 11.42 -13.56
CA THR A 259 -7.16 12.85 -13.66
C THR A 259 -8.58 13.14 -14.14
N SER A 260 -9.50 12.18 -14.01
CA SER A 260 -10.86 12.28 -14.57
C SER A 260 -11.83 13.12 -13.75
N GLY A 261 -11.58 13.32 -12.45
CA GLY A 261 -12.57 13.88 -11.53
C GLY A 261 -13.69 12.91 -11.15
N ILE A 262 -13.70 11.68 -11.66
CA ILE A 262 -14.68 10.65 -11.27
C ILE A 262 -14.31 10.11 -9.89
N GLY A 263 -15.26 10.15 -8.95
CA GLY A 263 -15.07 9.68 -7.58
C GLY A 263 -15.02 8.15 -7.43
N ASP A 264 -15.03 7.71 -6.18
CA ASP A 264 -14.97 6.29 -5.82
C ASP A 264 -16.37 5.63 -5.76
N PHE A 265 -16.41 4.30 -5.97
CA PHE A 265 -17.59 3.48 -5.71
C PHE A 265 -17.68 3.08 -4.23
N PHE A 266 -16.57 3.03 -3.49
CA PHE A 266 -16.60 2.87 -2.04
C PHE A 266 -17.26 4.09 -1.39
N GLY A 267 -18.27 3.83 -0.56
CA GLY A 267 -19.06 4.86 0.11
C GLY A 267 -20.43 4.34 0.53
N GLU A 268 -21.31 5.24 0.94
CA GLU A 268 -22.63 4.90 1.50
C GLU A 268 -23.43 3.92 0.63
N ARG A 269 -23.50 4.16 -0.68
CA ARG A 269 -24.22 3.27 -1.61
C ARG A 269 -23.63 1.87 -1.67
N TYR A 270 -22.32 1.72 -1.52
CA TYR A 270 -21.67 0.41 -1.47
C TYR A 270 -21.92 -0.29 -0.13
N GLU A 271 -21.92 0.45 0.98
CA GLU A 271 -22.23 -0.10 2.30
C GLU A 271 -23.69 -0.55 2.43
N GLN A 272 -24.61 0.16 1.78
CA GLN A 272 -26.04 -0.19 1.73
C GLN A 272 -26.38 -1.21 0.63
N ALA A 273 -25.45 -1.51 -0.28
CA ALA A 273 -25.69 -2.45 -1.36
C ALA A 273 -25.74 -3.89 -0.85
N GLN A 274 -26.50 -4.72 -1.56
CA GLN A 274 -26.36 -6.17 -1.53
C GLN A 274 -25.05 -6.55 -2.24
N LYS A 275 -23.92 -6.40 -1.54
CA LYS A 275 -22.55 -6.50 -2.09
C LYS A 275 -22.34 -7.82 -2.84
N GLU A 276 -22.92 -8.91 -2.37
CA GLU A 276 -22.90 -10.24 -3.01
C GLU A 276 -23.53 -10.27 -4.41
N LYS A 277 -24.41 -9.33 -4.74
CA LYS A 277 -25.02 -9.18 -6.08
C LYS A 277 -24.17 -8.34 -7.03
N VAL A 278 -23.14 -7.66 -6.53
CA VAL A 278 -22.22 -6.86 -7.35
C VAL A 278 -21.18 -7.80 -7.98
N LYS A 279 -21.55 -8.39 -9.14
CA LYS A 279 -20.80 -9.47 -9.81
C LYS A 279 -20.28 -9.13 -11.22
N SER A 280 -20.69 -8.00 -11.80
CA SER A 280 -20.27 -7.55 -13.14
C SER A 280 -19.83 -6.10 -13.12
N ILE A 281 -19.06 -5.66 -14.13
CA ILE A 281 -18.66 -4.25 -14.27
C ILE A 281 -19.87 -3.31 -14.28
N SER A 282 -20.94 -3.67 -15.00
CA SER A 282 -22.18 -2.91 -15.04
C SER A 282 -22.86 -2.77 -13.68
N ALA A 283 -22.74 -3.75 -12.79
CA ALA A 283 -23.33 -3.71 -11.44
C ALA A 283 -22.62 -2.70 -10.51
N TYR A 284 -21.39 -2.29 -10.82
CA TYR A 284 -20.67 -1.25 -10.06
C TYR A 284 -21.10 0.18 -10.43
N LEU A 285 -21.52 0.42 -11.67
CA LEU A 285 -21.80 1.77 -12.17
C LEU A 285 -22.87 2.53 -11.34
N PRO A 286 -24.00 1.92 -10.92
CA PRO A 286 -25.01 2.62 -10.10
C PRO A 286 -24.49 3.14 -8.74
N LEU A 287 -23.34 2.66 -8.27
CA LEU A 287 -22.77 3.08 -6.99
C LEU A 287 -22.15 4.48 -7.04
N PHE A 288 -21.84 5.00 -8.23
CA PHE A 288 -21.13 6.29 -8.36
C PHE A 288 -21.35 7.06 -9.68
N ALA A 289 -21.80 6.43 -10.77
CA ALA A 289 -21.69 7.00 -12.11
C ALA A 289 -22.56 8.26 -12.39
N ASP A 290 -23.56 8.52 -11.55
CA ASP A 290 -24.43 9.70 -11.56
C ASP A 290 -23.88 10.88 -10.73
N LYS A 291 -22.86 10.65 -9.90
CA LYS A 291 -22.27 11.69 -9.06
C LYS A 291 -21.57 12.76 -9.91
N PRO A 292 -21.57 14.03 -9.47
CA PRO A 292 -20.82 15.09 -10.14
C PRO A 292 -19.32 14.80 -10.16
N LEU A 293 -18.61 15.41 -11.10
CA LEU A 293 -17.15 15.40 -11.09
C LEU A 293 -16.64 16.15 -9.86
N GLU A 294 -15.63 15.60 -9.19
CA GLU A 294 -15.00 16.21 -8.02
C GLU A 294 -14.08 17.38 -8.40
N PHE A 295 -13.62 17.41 -9.65
CA PHE A 295 -12.83 18.49 -10.25
C PHE A 295 -12.85 18.38 -11.78
N GLU A 296 -12.48 19.45 -12.48
CA GLU A 296 -12.43 19.48 -13.94
C GLU A 296 -11.39 18.47 -14.49
N PRO A 297 -11.73 17.62 -15.49
CA PRO A 297 -10.84 16.61 -16.00
C PRO A 297 -9.51 17.19 -16.49
N GLY A 298 -8.39 16.56 -16.11
CA GLY A 298 -7.03 16.99 -16.47
C GLY A 298 -6.42 18.05 -15.55
N THR A 299 -7.20 18.70 -14.68
CA THR A 299 -6.69 19.78 -13.82
C THR A 299 -6.02 19.31 -12.53
N ARG A 300 -6.36 18.10 -12.05
CA ARG A 300 -5.83 17.49 -10.82
C ARG A 300 -5.69 15.98 -11.01
N SER A 301 -4.91 15.34 -10.13
CA SER A 301 -4.85 13.87 -10.03
C SER A 301 -5.41 13.42 -8.69
N ARG A 302 -6.29 12.41 -8.72
CA ARG A 302 -6.86 11.74 -7.55
C ARG A 302 -7.12 10.29 -7.88
N TYR A 303 -6.62 9.39 -7.03
CA TYR A 303 -6.87 7.96 -7.13
C TYR A 303 -8.37 7.67 -7.17
N SER A 304 -8.80 6.91 -8.18
CA SER A 304 -10.21 6.62 -8.41
C SER A 304 -10.42 5.17 -8.83
N ASN A 305 -11.11 4.40 -7.98
CA ASN A 305 -11.58 3.09 -8.39
C ASN A 305 -12.74 3.21 -9.39
N GLY A 306 -13.63 4.19 -9.22
CA GLY A 306 -14.74 4.45 -10.15
C GLY A 306 -14.25 4.69 -11.58
N GLY A 307 -13.18 5.46 -11.76
CA GLY A 307 -12.56 5.66 -13.07
C GLY A 307 -12.11 4.35 -13.74
N TYR A 308 -11.56 3.41 -12.96
CA TYR A 308 -11.16 2.10 -13.48
C TYR A 308 -12.35 1.17 -13.74
N ILE A 309 -13.47 1.31 -13.03
CA ILE A 309 -14.74 0.65 -13.40
C ILE A 309 -15.20 1.12 -14.78
N VAL A 310 -15.13 2.44 -15.05
CA VAL A 310 -15.48 2.99 -16.36
C VAL A 310 -14.55 2.44 -17.45
N LEU A 311 -13.24 2.32 -17.20
CA LEU A 311 -12.32 1.64 -18.13
C LEU A 311 -12.73 0.18 -18.40
N GLY A 312 -13.17 -0.55 -17.37
CA GLY A 312 -13.73 -1.89 -17.52
C GLY A 312 -14.91 -1.91 -18.51
N ALA A 313 -15.85 -0.97 -18.36
CA ALA A 313 -17.01 -0.89 -19.24
C ALA A 313 -16.63 -0.48 -20.68
N ILE A 314 -15.61 0.36 -20.83
CA ILE A 314 -15.04 0.72 -22.14
C ILE A 314 -14.39 -0.50 -22.80
N ILE A 315 -13.63 -1.30 -22.05
CA ILE A 315 -13.05 -2.57 -22.55
C ILE A 315 -14.16 -3.48 -23.07
N GLU A 316 -15.26 -3.63 -22.33
CA GLU A 316 -16.37 -4.48 -22.75
C GLU A 316 -16.99 -4.01 -24.06
N LYS A 317 -17.23 -2.70 -24.18
CA LYS A 317 -17.83 -2.11 -25.39
C LYS A 317 -16.90 -2.13 -26.60
N ALA A 318 -15.63 -1.79 -26.42
CA ALA A 318 -14.66 -1.73 -27.51
C ALA A 318 -14.25 -3.13 -28.00
N SER A 319 -14.24 -4.13 -27.12
CA SER A 319 -13.83 -5.51 -27.46
C SER A 319 -14.98 -6.41 -27.87
N GLY A 320 -16.20 -6.16 -27.39
CA GLY A 320 -17.34 -7.07 -27.51
C GLY A 320 -17.28 -8.29 -26.58
N MET A 321 -16.32 -8.34 -25.65
CA MET A 321 -16.16 -9.40 -24.65
C MET A 321 -16.46 -8.86 -23.25
N ASP A 322 -16.90 -9.70 -22.31
CA ASP A 322 -16.90 -9.28 -20.90
C ASP A 322 -15.46 -9.03 -20.42
N TYR A 323 -15.30 -8.14 -19.45
CA TYR A 323 -13.99 -7.69 -18.97
C TYR A 323 -13.11 -8.87 -18.52
N TYR A 324 -13.68 -9.81 -17.78
CA TYR A 324 -12.96 -10.93 -17.20
C TYR A 324 -12.43 -11.86 -18.28
N SER A 325 -13.26 -12.21 -19.27
CA SER A 325 -12.86 -13.01 -20.42
C SER A 325 -11.80 -12.31 -21.27
N TYR A 326 -11.89 -10.99 -21.45
CA TYR A 326 -10.88 -10.24 -22.20
C TYR A 326 -9.51 -10.34 -21.51
N VAL A 327 -9.44 -10.06 -20.21
CA VAL A 327 -8.15 -10.12 -19.48
C VAL A 327 -7.60 -11.54 -19.45
N LYS A 328 -8.46 -12.54 -19.18
CA LYS A 328 -8.02 -13.94 -19.19
C LYS A 328 -7.42 -14.34 -20.52
N LYS A 329 -8.11 -14.04 -21.62
CA LYS A 329 -7.69 -14.43 -22.98
C LYS A 329 -6.45 -13.68 -23.47
N ASN A 330 -6.37 -12.37 -23.24
CA ASN A 330 -5.36 -11.52 -23.89
C ASN A 330 -4.18 -11.16 -22.98
N ILE A 331 -4.24 -11.52 -21.69
CA ILE A 331 -3.18 -11.20 -20.72
C ILE A 331 -2.81 -12.45 -19.93
N TYR A 332 -3.73 -13.06 -19.17
CA TYR A 332 -3.36 -14.16 -18.28
C TYR A 332 -2.86 -15.39 -19.04
N LEU A 333 -3.57 -15.84 -20.08
CA LEU A 333 -3.14 -17.00 -20.86
C LEU A 333 -1.80 -16.75 -21.61
N PRO A 334 -1.60 -15.63 -22.34
CA PRO A 334 -0.31 -15.33 -22.96
C PRO A 334 0.84 -15.18 -21.95
N ALA A 335 0.55 -14.73 -20.73
CA ALA A 335 1.53 -14.59 -19.66
C ALA A 335 1.77 -15.88 -18.86
N GLY A 336 1.06 -16.96 -19.12
CA GLY A 336 1.18 -18.22 -18.37
C GLY A 336 0.55 -18.19 -16.97
N MET A 337 -0.32 -17.21 -16.68
CA MET A 337 -1.00 -17.03 -15.39
C MET A 337 -2.21 -17.96 -15.24
N SER A 338 -1.97 -19.28 -15.24
CA SER A 338 -3.03 -20.29 -15.32
C SER A 338 -3.89 -20.43 -14.06
N GLN A 339 -3.43 -19.91 -12.91
CA GLN A 339 -4.13 -20.00 -11.62
C GLN A 339 -4.84 -18.68 -11.26
N SER A 340 -4.69 -17.65 -12.09
CA SER A 340 -5.23 -16.31 -11.89
C SER A 340 -6.59 -16.14 -12.52
N ASP A 341 -7.55 -15.65 -11.73
CA ASP A 341 -8.92 -15.39 -12.20
C ASP A 341 -9.70 -14.48 -11.24
N TRP A 342 -10.94 -14.17 -11.61
CA TRP A 342 -11.94 -13.53 -10.75
C TRP A 342 -13.01 -14.55 -10.40
N TYR A 343 -13.10 -14.86 -9.11
CA TYR A 343 -14.07 -15.81 -8.60
C TYR A 343 -15.25 -15.08 -7.98
N GLU A 344 -16.44 -15.64 -8.17
CA GLU A 344 -17.61 -15.21 -7.43
C GLU A 344 -17.50 -15.70 -5.99
N LYS A 345 -17.95 -14.88 -5.04
CA LYS A 345 -17.85 -15.11 -3.60
C LYS A 345 -18.52 -16.42 -3.15
N ASP A 346 -19.54 -16.87 -3.87
CA ASP A 346 -20.28 -18.12 -3.63
C ASP A 346 -19.73 -19.33 -4.41
N HIS A 347 -18.72 -19.13 -5.27
CA HIS A 347 -18.10 -20.17 -6.09
C HIS A 347 -16.57 -20.05 -6.07
N LEU A 348 -15.99 -20.00 -4.87
CA LEU A 348 -14.56 -19.92 -4.68
C LEU A 348 -13.90 -21.28 -4.94
N PRO A 349 -12.78 -21.35 -5.70
CA PRO A 349 -12.03 -22.58 -5.87
C PRO A 349 -11.33 -22.99 -4.56
N PRO A 350 -10.84 -24.23 -4.44
CA PRO A 350 -9.98 -24.60 -3.33
C PRO A 350 -8.67 -23.78 -3.33
N ASN A 351 -7.97 -23.80 -2.20
CA ASN A 351 -6.67 -23.14 -2.02
C ASN A 351 -6.69 -21.62 -2.19
N MET A 352 -7.67 -20.97 -1.56
CA MET A 352 -7.79 -19.51 -1.50
C MET A 352 -7.54 -19.04 -0.07
N ALA A 353 -6.79 -17.96 0.08
CA ALA A 353 -6.63 -17.32 1.37
C ALA A 353 -7.87 -16.48 1.71
N ILE A 354 -8.38 -16.65 2.93
CA ILE A 354 -9.38 -15.77 3.51
C ILE A 354 -8.67 -14.53 4.02
N GLY A 355 -9.19 -13.36 3.66
CA GLY A 355 -8.66 -12.10 4.15
C GLY A 355 -9.09 -11.81 5.58
N TYR A 356 -8.19 -11.33 6.42
CA TYR A 356 -8.45 -11.01 7.82
C TYR A 356 -8.13 -9.56 8.12
N LYS A 357 -9.16 -8.81 8.53
CA LYS A 357 -9.05 -7.38 8.90
C LYS A 357 -9.24 -7.18 10.39
N TYR A 358 -8.63 -6.14 10.95
CA TYR A 358 -9.07 -5.61 12.24
C TYR A 358 -10.45 -4.97 12.12
N GLN A 359 -11.15 -4.78 13.24
CA GLN A 359 -12.36 -3.96 13.25
C GLN A 359 -12.04 -2.56 12.72
N ASP A 360 -12.99 -1.93 12.05
CA ASP A 360 -12.85 -0.57 11.52
C ASP A 360 -12.71 0.44 12.67
N ARG A 361 -11.47 0.57 13.14
CA ARG A 361 -11.05 1.50 14.19
C ARG A 361 -9.84 2.28 13.68
N PRO A 362 -9.66 3.53 14.13
CA PRO A 362 -8.54 4.36 13.71
C PRO A 362 -7.16 3.74 13.99
N MET A 363 -7.06 2.91 15.04
CA MET A 363 -5.84 2.16 15.39
C MET A 363 -6.18 0.78 15.96
N VAL A 364 -5.29 -0.17 15.70
CA VAL A 364 -5.29 -1.52 16.30
C VAL A 364 -4.77 -1.43 17.73
N ARG A 365 -5.49 -2.02 18.69
CA ARG A 365 -5.08 -2.09 20.10
C ARG A 365 -4.52 -3.47 20.44
N PRO A 366 -3.63 -3.57 21.45
CA PRO A 366 -3.26 -4.86 22.02
C PRO A 366 -4.51 -5.65 22.42
N GLY A 367 -4.64 -6.88 21.90
CA GLY A 367 -5.80 -7.75 22.13
C GLY A 367 -6.93 -7.63 21.11
N ASP A 368 -6.86 -6.71 20.14
CA ASP A 368 -7.82 -6.71 19.03
C ASP A 368 -7.65 -7.98 18.18
N GLU A 369 -8.77 -8.63 17.88
CA GLU A 369 -8.79 -9.83 17.03
C GLU A 369 -9.10 -9.45 15.58
N ARG A 370 -8.40 -10.11 14.64
CA ARG A 370 -8.75 -10.01 13.23
C ARG A 370 -9.97 -10.87 12.90
N ARG A 371 -10.83 -10.36 12.04
CA ARG A 371 -12.04 -11.02 11.54
C ARG A 371 -11.97 -11.23 10.03
N PRO A 372 -12.60 -12.29 9.49
CA PRO A 372 -12.71 -12.46 8.05
C PRO A 372 -13.32 -11.22 7.38
N ASN A 373 -12.80 -10.81 6.22
CA ASN A 373 -13.23 -9.61 5.50
C ASN A 373 -14.42 -9.83 4.56
N TYR A 374 -15.14 -10.97 4.67
CA TYR A 374 -16.20 -11.35 3.74
C TYR A 374 -17.23 -10.25 3.51
N GLU A 375 -17.63 -9.54 4.57
CA GLU A 375 -18.65 -8.47 4.54
C GLU A 375 -18.18 -7.22 3.78
N SER A 376 -16.87 -7.04 3.62
CA SER A 376 -16.28 -5.93 2.88
C SER A 376 -16.17 -6.22 1.37
N LEU A 377 -16.23 -7.49 0.96
CA LEU A 377 -16.01 -7.90 -0.42
C LEU A 377 -17.29 -7.86 -1.27
N PRO A 378 -17.18 -7.45 -2.54
CA PRO A 378 -18.25 -7.58 -3.51
C PRO A 378 -18.45 -9.05 -3.91
N GLY A 379 -19.55 -9.34 -4.61
CA GLY A 379 -19.84 -10.66 -5.16
C GLY A 379 -18.76 -11.16 -6.11
N LYS A 380 -18.13 -10.27 -6.88
CA LYS A 380 -16.94 -10.55 -7.70
C LYS A 380 -16.10 -9.28 -7.82
N GLY A 381 -14.77 -9.41 -7.82
CA GLY A 381 -13.87 -8.27 -8.05
C GLY A 381 -14.14 -7.53 -9.38
N SER A 382 -13.59 -6.34 -9.53
CA SER A 382 -13.81 -5.46 -10.68
C SER A 382 -12.52 -5.15 -11.46
N SER A 383 -12.63 -4.32 -12.49
CA SER A 383 -11.48 -3.76 -13.22
C SER A 383 -10.66 -2.76 -12.40
N ALA A 384 -11.15 -2.33 -11.24
CA ALA A 384 -10.39 -1.50 -10.30
C ALA A 384 -9.62 -2.35 -9.28
N GLY A 385 -10.01 -3.60 -9.03
CA GLY A 385 -9.33 -4.43 -8.06
C GLY A 385 -10.12 -5.65 -7.63
N GLY A 386 -9.54 -6.44 -6.74
CA GLY A 386 -10.04 -7.78 -6.42
C GLY A 386 -9.25 -8.81 -7.21
N GLY A 387 -9.91 -9.90 -7.64
CA GLY A 387 -9.29 -11.00 -8.38
C GLY A 387 -8.20 -11.71 -7.58
N TYR A 388 -7.75 -12.87 -8.07
CA TYR A 388 -6.87 -13.74 -7.32
C TYR A 388 -5.72 -14.23 -8.18
N SER A 389 -4.55 -14.39 -7.58
CA SER A 389 -3.36 -14.92 -8.24
C SER A 389 -2.44 -15.62 -7.23
N THR A 390 -1.35 -16.18 -7.74
CA THR A 390 -0.32 -16.92 -6.98
C THR A 390 1.04 -16.26 -7.18
N LEU A 391 2.02 -16.67 -6.37
CA LEU A 391 3.41 -16.21 -6.51
C LEU A 391 3.95 -16.47 -7.92
N ARG A 392 3.74 -17.67 -8.45
CA ARG A 392 4.27 -18.10 -9.76
C ARG A 392 3.58 -17.43 -10.94
N ASP A 393 2.28 -17.16 -10.83
CA ASP A 393 1.56 -16.42 -11.88
C ASP A 393 2.06 -14.98 -11.98
N LEU A 394 2.27 -14.29 -10.85
CA LEU A 394 2.82 -12.93 -10.87
C LEU A 394 4.27 -12.88 -11.36
N LEU A 395 5.10 -13.89 -11.04
CA LEU A 395 6.41 -14.02 -11.65
C LEU A 395 6.31 -14.22 -13.18
N SER A 396 5.42 -15.11 -13.62
CA SER A 396 5.20 -15.40 -15.05
C SER A 396 4.73 -14.14 -15.80
N PHE A 397 3.90 -13.31 -15.17
CA PHE A 397 3.53 -12.00 -15.70
C PHE A 397 4.73 -11.09 -15.93
N VAL A 398 5.62 -10.93 -14.94
CA VAL A 398 6.84 -10.12 -15.10
C VAL A 398 7.71 -10.66 -16.22
N GLN A 399 7.89 -11.99 -16.30
CA GLN A 399 8.66 -12.62 -17.37
C GLN A 399 8.03 -12.39 -18.75
N ALA A 400 6.69 -12.47 -18.85
CA ALA A 400 5.96 -12.19 -20.08
C ALA A 400 6.12 -10.74 -20.55
N LEU A 401 6.15 -9.78 -19.62
CA LEU A 401 6.47 -8.38 -19.92
C LEU A 401 7.91 -8.22 -20.43
N LYS A 402 8.90 -8.84 -19.77
CA LYS A 402 10.31 -8.83 -20.23
C LYS A 402 10.47 -9.41 -21.64
N GLN A 403 9.70 -10.45 -21.95
CA GLN A 403 9.71 -11.15 -23.23
C GLN A 403 8.78 -10.53 -24.28
N GLN A 404 8.10 -9.42 -23.96
CA GLN A 404 7.12 -8.75 -24.83
C GLN A 404 5.98 -9.68 -25.33
N LYS A 405 5.66 -10.74 -24.56
CA LYS A 405 4.54 -11.63 -24.82
C LYS A 405 3.18 -10.98 -24.55
N VAL A 406 3.18 -9.95 -23.71
CA VAL A 406 2.02 -9.10 -23.43
C VAL A 406 2.38 -7.69 -23.87
N PHE A 407 1.60 -7.13 -24.80
CA PHE A 407 1.82 -5.77 -25.30
C PHE A 407 1.53 -4.73 -24.22
N THR A 408 2.53 -3.92 -23.88
CA THR A 408 2.41 -2.82 -22.91
C THR A 408 3.24 -1.62 -23.37
N PRO A 409 2.65 -0.54 -23.90
CA PRO A 409 3.43 0.59 -24.40
C PRO A 409 4.05 1.43 -23.27
N ASP A 410 3.45 1.42 -22.07
CA ASP A 410 3.84 2.29 -20.95
C ASP A 410 4.40 1.54 -19.73
N PHE A 411 4.54 0.21 -19.81
CA PHE A 411 5.08 -0.60 -18.71
C PHE A 411 6.36 -1.31 -19.13
N HIS A 412 7.43 -1.04 -18.42
CA HIS A 412 8.62 -1.88 -18.43
C HIS A 412 8.56 -2.80 -17.21
N ALA A 413 8.90 -4.07 -17.41
CA ALA A 413 9.05 -5.01 -16.30
C ALA A 413 10.13 -4.55 -15.31
N ASP A 414 11.14 -3.83 -15.79
CA ASP A 414 12.18 -3.26 -14.95
C ASP A 414 11.70 -1.97 -14.30
N GLY A 415 11.69 -1.93 -12.96
CA GLY A 415 11.16 -0.80 -12.19
C GLY A 415 9.65 -0.86 -11.96
N LEU A 416 9.00 -1.99 -12.26
CA LEU A 416 7.59 -2.21 -11.98
C LEU A 416 7.40 -2.40 -10.48
N GLY A 417 6.77 -1.42 -9.81
CA GLY A 417 6.36 -1.53 -8.41
C GLY A 417 4.87 -1.25 -8.28
N ILE A 418 4.07 -2.27 -7.95
CA ILE A 418 2.63 -2.15 -7.79
C ILE A 418 2.16 -2.85 -6.53
N ALA A 419 1.41 -2.12 -5.72
CA ALA A 419 0.77 -2.65 -4.53
C ALA A 419 -0.76 -2.68 -4.68
N GLY A 420 -1.39 -3.62 -3.99
CA GLY A 420 -2.82 -3.77 -3.88
C GLY A 420 -3.19 -3.96 -2.43
N GLY A 421 -4.18 -3.19 -1.97
CA GLY A 421 -4.58 -3.24 -0.58
C GLY A 421 -6.05 -2.87 -0.39
N ALA A 422 -6.69 -3.56 0.53
CA ALA A 422 -7.99 -3.26 1.12
C ALA A 422 -8.08 -4.00 2.45
N PRO A 423 -9.05 -3.71 3.33
CA PRO A 423 -9.15 -4.43 4.59
C PRO A 423 -9.12 -5.96 4.40
N GLY A 424 -8.16 -6.61 5.06
CA GLY A 424 -7.90 -8.06 5.01
C GLY A 424 -7.16 -8.57 3.77
N MET A 425 -6.61 -7.71 2.92
CA MET A 425 -5.76 -8.14 1.81
C MET A 425 -4.64 -7.14 1.56
N ASN A 426 -3.43 -7.64 1.34
CA ASN A 426 -2.34 -6.81 0.86
C ASN A 426 -1.41 -7.62 -0.03
N ALA A 427 -1.06 -7.05 -1.17
CA ALA A 427 -0.20 -7.68 -2.16
C ALA A 427 0.75 -6.65 -2.74
N ILE A 428 1.96 -7.07 -3.07
CA ILE A 428 2.93 -6.24 -3.79
C ILE A 428 3.71 -7.09 -4.78
N LEU A 429 3.89 -6.52 -5.98
CA LEU A 429 4.77 -6.99 -7.02
C LEU A 429 5.81 -5.89 -7.26
N ASP A 430 7.07 -6.20 -7.05
CA ASP A 430 8.20 -5.31 -7.31
C ASP A 430 9.24 -6.04 -8.15
N SER A 431 9.56 -5.53 -9.33
CA SER A 431 10.60 -6.09 -10.19
C SER A 431 11.56 -5.02 -10.67
N GLY A 432 12.84 -5.37 -10.68
CA GLY A 432 13.90 -4.63 -11.32
C GLY A 432 14.60 -5.44 -12.40
N ARG A 433 15.73 -4.91 -12.87
CA ARG A 433 16.55 -5.54 -13.91
C ARG A 433 16.90 -6.99 -13.58
N ASP A 434 17.36 -7.22 -12.36
CA ASP A 434 17.92 -8.49 -11.90
C ASP A 434 17.10 -9.19 -10.82
N TYR A 435 15.97 -8.63 -10.38
CA TYR A 435 15.18 -9.20 -9.30
C TYR A 435 13.66 -9.11 -9.52
N VAL A 436 12.93 -10.02 -8.87
CA VAL A 436 11.48 -9.96 -8.67
C VAL A 436 11.17 -10.29 -7.21
N ILE A 437 10.36 -9.46 -6.57
CA ILE A 437 9.81 -9.66 -5.23
C ILE A 437 8.30 -9.70 -5.36
N VAL A 438 7.71 -10.80 -4.93
CA VAL A 438 6.25 -10.94 -4.79
C VAL A 438 5.95 -11.23 -3.33
N VAL A 439 5.10 -10.41 -2.72
CA VAL A 439 4.59 -10.67 -1.37
C VAL A 439 3.07 -10.62 -1.43
N LEU A 440 2.42 -11.71 -1.05
CA LEU A 440 0.98 -11.85 -0.99
C LEU A 440 0.58 -12.12 0.46
N ALA A 441 -0.22 -11.26 1.06
CA ALA A 441 -0.66 -11.37 2.45
C ALA A 441 -2.18 -11.37 2.55
N ASN A 442 -2.71 -12.16 3.48
CA ASN A 442 -4.13 -12.19 3.80
C ASN A 442 -4.48 -11.36 5.05
N TYR A 443 -3.70 -10.31 5.31
CA TYR A 443 -3.89 -9.28 6.35
C TYR A 443 -4.02 -7.88 5.76
N ASP A 444 -4.49 -6.94 6.59
CA ASP A 444 -4.60 -5.53 6.24
C ASP A 444 -3.29 -4.95 5.69
N PRO A 445 -3.37 -4.01 4.73
CA PRO A 445 -2.24 -3.15 4.43
C PRO A 445 -1.78 -2.40 5.70
N PRO A 446 -0.47 -2.14 5.85
CA PRO A 446 0.59 -2.34 4.85
C PRO A 446 1.39 -3.64 5.04
N THR A 447 0.80 -4.76 5.49
CA THR A 447 1.55 -5.99 5.83
C THR A 447 2.52 -6.47 4.73
N ALA A 448 2.07 -6.65 3.49
CA ALA A 448 2.92 -7.07 2.38
C ALA A 448 3.93 -6.00 1.97
N GLU A 449 3.54 -4.72 2.03
CA GLU A 449 4.38 -3.57 1.68
C GLU A 449 5.55 -3.41 2.67
N LYS A 450 5.29 -3.56 3.97
CA LYS A 450 6.31 -3.56 5.04
C LYS A 450 7.33 -4.67 4.81
N VAL A 451 6.85 -5.89 4.57
CA VAL A 451 7.71 -7.04 4.24
C VAL A 451 8.55 -6.78 3.01
N ALA A 452 7.95 -6.29 1.90
CA ALA A 452 8.70 -6.00 0.68
C ALA A 452 9.73 -4.87 0.86
N ARG A 453 9.42 -3.84 1.67
CA ARG A 453 10.36 -2.76 2.01
C ARG A 453 11.59 -3.34 2.73
N GLN A 454 11.37 -4.25 3.69
CA GLN A 454 12.45 -4.92 4.43
C GLN A 454 13.30 -5.82 3.51
N ILE A 455 12.65 -6.66 2.70
CA ILE A 455 13.30 -7.54 1.72
C ILE A 455 14.18 -6.72 0.76
N ARG A 456 13.66 -5.62 0.23
CA ARG A 456 14.38 -4.74 -0.70
C ARG A 456 15.61 -4.12 -0.05
N GLY A 457 15.51 -3.70 1.21
CA GLY A 457 16.63 -3.12 1.93
C GLY A 457 17.78 -4.12 2.15
N TRP A 458 17.48 -5.40 2.38
CA TRP A 458 18.51 -6.45 2.56
C TRP A 458 19.12 -6.96 1.26
N ARG A 459 18.60 -6.56 0.09
CA ARG A 459 19.04 -7.10 -1.20
C ARG A 459 20.53 -6.79 -1.42
N PRO A 460 21.35 -7.81 -1.77
CA PRO A 460 22.73 -7.61 -2.20
C PRO A 460 22.80 -6.59 -3.36
N ARG A 461 23.82 -5.74 -3.32
CA ARG A 461 24.03 -4.67 -4.30
C ARG A 461 24.67 -5.15 -5.59
#